data_AF-A0A2S6QZM6-F1
#
_entry.id   AF-A0A2S6QZM6-F1
#
_cell.length_a   1.000
_cell.length_b   1.000
_cell.length_c   1.000
_cell.angle_alpha   90.00
_cell.angle_beta   90.00
_cell.angle_gamma   90.00
#
_symmetry.space_group_name_H-M   'P 1'
#
loop_
_entity.id
_entity.type
_entity.pdbx_description
1 polymer ?
#
loop_
_entity_poly.entity_id
_entity_poly.type
_entity_poly.pdbx_seq_one_letter_code
_entity_poly.pdbx_strand_id
1 'polypeptide(L)'
;QWIVGVVGQLQLDVLVARIQNEYQVAVNFEAAPYETARWLTSDNAAKLKEFEKNQQANLADDRDSAPVFLARNAWELNYISEKWPDIKFTETRERG
;
A
#
# COMPACT_ATOMS: atom_id res chain seq x y z
N GLN A 1 -11.27 0.81 -4.60
CA GLN A 1 -10.71 -0.14 -5.58
C GLN A 1 -9.87 -1.16 -4.82
N TRP A 2 -9.82 -2.41 -5.27
CA TRP A 2 -8.96 -3.43 -4.65
C TRP A 2 -7.58 -3.39 -5.29
N ILE A 3 -6.53 -3.39 -4.46
CA ILE A 3 -5.13 -3.41 -4.91
C ILE A 3 -4.48 -4.65 -4.33
N VAL A 4 -3.73 -5.37 -5.15
CA VAL A 4 -2.96 -6.55 -4.74
C VAL A 4 -1.47 -6.21 -4.82
N GLY A 5 -0.82 -6.09 -3.67
CA GLY A 5 0.63 -5.93 -3.59
C GLY A 5 1.33 -7.29 -3.57
N VAL A 6 2.39 -7.43 -4.37
CA VAL A 6 3.26 -8.61 -4.40
C VAL A 6 4.72 -8.19 -4.32
N VAL A 7 5.57 -9.08 -3.79
CA VAL A 7 7.03 -8.86 -3.78
C VAL A 7 7.65 -9.28 -5.13
N GLY A 8 7.01 -10.21 -5.85
CA GLY A 8 7.42 -10.64 -7.18
C GLY A 8 6.25 -11.06 -8.04
N GLN A 9 6.37 -10.84 -9.35
CA GLN A 9 5.30 -11.04 -10.35
C GLN A 9 4.68 -12.44 -10.31
N LEU A 10 5.49 -13.48 -10.07
CA LEU A 10 5.02 -14.87 -10.03
C LEU A 10 3.90 -15.09 -9.00
N GLN A 11 3.85 -14.29 -7.93
CA GLN A 11 2.80 -14.39 -6.92
C GLN A 11 1.42 -14.01 -7.50
N LEU A 12 1.36 -13.10 -8.49
CA LEU A 12 0.13 -12.76 -9.20
C LEU A 12 -0.32 -13.93 -10.09
N ASP A 13 0.61 -14.54 -10.83
CA ASP A 13 0.30 -15.69 -11.70
C ASP A 13 -0.25 -16.87 -10.89
N VAL A 14 0.37 -17.16 -9.73
CA VAL A 14 -0.11 -18.19 -8.80
C VAL A 14 -1.49 -17.84 -8.24
N LEU A 15 -1.76 -16.57 -7.93
CA LEU A 15 -3.06 -16.13 -7.42
C LEU A 15 -4.17 -16.33 -8.47
N VAL A 16 -3.93 -15.95 -9.73
CA VAL A 16 -4.89 -16.18 -10.84
C VAL A 16 -5.17 -17.67 -11.01
N ALA A 17 -4.13 -18.49 -11.07
CA ALA A 17 -4.27 -19.94 -11.24
C ALA A 17 -5.09 -20.57 -10.10
N ARG A 18 -4.87 -20.13 -8.85
CA ARG A 18 -5.63 -20.60 -7.69
C ARG A 18 -7.09 -20.19 -7.74
N ILE A 19 -7.39 -18.91 -8.04
CA ILE A 19 -8.78 -18.45 -8.08
C ILE A 19 -9.56 -19.18 -9.18
N GLN A 20 -8.95 -19.36 -10.35
CA GLN A 20 -9.55 -20.11 -11.45
C GLN A 20 -9.82 -21.57 -11.05
N ASN A 21 -8.86 -22.23 -10.38
CA ASN A 21 -9.01 -23.64 -10.02
C ASN A 21 -10.01 -23.85 -8.86
N GLU A 22 -9.90 -23.06 -7.79
CA GLU A 22 -10.68 -23.20 -6.56
C GLU A 22 -12.12 -22.68 -6.71
N TYR A 23 -12.33 -21.61 -7.49
CA TYR A 23 -13.62 -20.90 -7.55
C TYR A 23 -14.23 -20.84 -8.95
N GLN A 24 -13.53 -21.31 -9.99
CA GLN A 24 -13.96 -21.22 -11.40
C GLN A 24 -14.25 -19.77 -11.84
N VAL A 25 -13.60 -18.80 -11.19
CA VAL A 25 -13.73 -17.37 -11.49
C VAL A 25 -12.52 -16.91 -12.29
N ALA A 26 -12.75 -16.34 -13.47
CA ALA A 26 -11.72 -15.67 -14.24
C ALA A 26 -11.46 -14.27 -13.65
N VAL A 27 -10.18 -13.97 -13.38
CA VAL A 27 -9.75 -12.68 -12.83
C VAL A 27 -8.63 -12.12 -13.69
N ASN A 28 -8.66 -10.81 -13.92
CA ASN A 28 -7.62 -10.08 -14.63
C ASN A 28 -7.07 -8.97 -13.74
N PHE A 29 -5.80 -8.62 -13.95
CA PHE A 29 -5.14 -7.51 -13.26
C PHE A 29 -4.78 -6.41 -14.25
N GLU A 30 -4.90 -5.17 -13.80
CA GLU A 30 -4.35 -3.99 -14.46
C GLU A 30 -3.20 -3.46 -13.63
N ALA A 31 -2.17 -2.93 -14.30
CA ALA A 31 -1.04 -2.33 -13.61
C ALA A 31 -1.50 -1.14 -12.77
N ALA A 32 -1.21 -1.19 -11.47
CA ALA A 32 -1.46 -0.05 -10.59
C ALA A 32 -0.43 1.06 -10.86
N PRO A 33 -0.78 2.35 -10.70
CA PRO A 33 0.14 3.46 -10.91
C PRO A 33 1.15 3.64 -9.76
N TYR A 34 1.43 2.59 -8.98
CA TYR A 34 2.22 2.64 -7.76
C TYR A 34 3.35 1.62 -7.80
N GLU A 35 4.53 2.02 -7.36
CA GLU A 35 5.72 1.15 -7.27
C GLU A 35 6.00 0.71 -5.83
N THR A 36 5.62 1.53 -4.83
CA THR A 36 5.94 1.24 -3.43
C THR A 36 4.74 1.45 -2.51
N ALA A 37 4.69 0.63 -1.47
CA ALA A 37 3.72 0.73 -0.39
C ALA A 37 4.48 0.85 0.94
N ARG A 38 4.06 1.76 1.82
CA ARG A 38 4.66 1.97 3.14
C ARG A 38 3.58 2.11 4.19
N TRP A 39 3.69 1.35 5.28
CA TRP A 39 2.81 1.54 6.42
C TRP A 39 3.16 2.85 7.14
N LEU A 40 2.11 3.55 7.56
CA LEU A 40 2.24 4.82 8.25
C LEU A 40 2.14 4.62 9.75
N THR A 41 3.08 5.22 10.47
CA THR A 41 3.03 5.34 11.93
C THR A 41 3.45 6.76 12.32
N SER A 42 2.98 7.23 13.47
CA SER A 42 3.41 8.50 14.04
C SER A 42 3.21 8.46 15.54
N ASP A 43 4.11 9.10 16.27
CA ASP A 43 3.96 9.32 17.71
C ASP A 43 2.93 10.44 17.99
N ASN A 44 2.49 11.17 16.95
CA ASN A 44 1.48 12.23 17.03
C ASN A 44 0.25 11.91 16.16
N ALA A 45 -0.82 11.48 16.82
CA ALA A 45 -2.07 11.10 16.14
C ALA A 45 -2.73 12.26 15.35
N ALA A 46 -2.56 13.51 15.79
CA ALA A 46 -3.11 14.66 15.06
C ALA A 46 -2.37 14.89 13.74
N LYS A 47 -1.04 14.68 13.73
CA LYS A 47 -0.22 14.78 12.52
C LYS A 47 -0.49 13.66 11.55
N LEU A 48 -0.68 12.43 12.04
CA LEU A 48 -1.10 11.30 11.19
C LEU A 48 -2.44 11.60 10.50
N LYS A 49 -3.44 12.08 11.26
CA LYS A 49 -4.75 12.44 10.69
C LYS A 49 -4.66 13.60 9.69
N GLU A 50 -3.80 14.58 9.94
CA GLU A 50 -3.52 15.67 9.00
C GLU A 50 -2.90 15.13 7.70
N PHE A 51 -1.90 14.25 7.81
CA PHE A 51 -1.29 13.57 6.68
C PHE A 51 -2.32 12.79 5.88
N GLU A 52 -3.14 11.98 6.55
CA GLU A 52 -4.17 11.16 5.93
C GLU A 52 -5.13 11.99 5.11
N LYS A 53 -5.55 13.14 5.65
CA LYS A 53 -6.42 14.08 4.93
C LYS A 53 -5.75 14.72 3.71
N ASN A 54 -4.44 14.99 3.78
CA ASN A 54 -3.70 15.59 2.67
C ASN A 54 -3.34 14.59 1.56
N GLN A 55 -3.17 13.32 1.89
CA GLN A 55 -2.70 12.27 0.98
C GLN A 55 -3.79 11.26 0.60
N GLN A 56 -5.07 11.58 0.78
CA GLN A 56 -6.21 10.67 0.56
C GLN A 56 -6.18 9.92 -0.78
N ALA A 57 -5.72 10.55 -1.87
CA ALA A 57 -5.67 9.93 -3.19
C ALA A 57 -4.62 8.80 -3.31
N ASN A 58 -3.65 8.77 -2.41
CA ASN A 58 -2.53 7.84 -2.38
C ASN A 58 -2.55 6.98 -1.10
N LEU A 59 -3.70 6.88 -0.44
CA LEU A 59 -3.88 6.06 0.76
C LEU A 59 -4.77 4.87 0.49
N ALA A 60 -4.41 3.76 1.12
CA ALA A 60 -5.22 2.56 1.20
C ALA A 60 -5.14 2.00 2.62
N ASP A 61 -6.14 1.22 3.00
CA ASP A 61 -6.09 0.42 4.20
C ASP A 61 -5.64 -1.00 3.85
N ASP A 62 -4.76 -1.57 4.67
CA ASP A 62 -4.46 -2.99 4.57
C ASP A 62 -5.58 -3.85 5.17
N ARG A 63 -5.35 -5.16 5.25
CA ARG A 63 -6.34 -6.12 5.77
C ARG A 63 -6.66 -5.93 7.26
N ASP A 64 -5.76 -5.30 8.01
CA ASP A 64 -5.88 -5.04 9.45
C ASP A 64 -6.31 -3.60 9.73
N SER A 65 -6.84 -2.90 8.71
CA SER A 65 -7.25 -1.48 8.76
C SER A 65 -6.08 -0.53 9.10
N ALA A 66 -4.85 -0.93 8.79
CA ALA A 66 -3.70 -0.04 8.92
C ALA A 66 -3.54 0.84 7.68
N PRO A 67 -3.26 2.15 7.86
CA PRO A 67 -3.07 3.05 6.75
C PRO A 67 -1.73 2.77 6.05
N VAL A 68 -1.81 2.66 4.72
CA VAL A 68 -0.70 2.42 3.80
C VAL A 68 -0.65 3.54 2.79
N PHE A 69 0.52 4.18 2.68
CA PHE A 69 0.80 5.13 1.61
C PHE A 69 1.33 4.41 0.37
N LEU A 70 0.73 4.72 -0.77
CA LEU A 70 1.06 4.17 -2.09
C LEU A 70 1.78 5.24 -2.91
N ALA A 71 3.10 5.08 -3.06
CA ALA A 71 3.91 6.01 -3.85
C ALA A 71 4.14 5.48 -5.27
N ARG A 72 4.08 6.39 -6.24
CA ARG A 72 4.32 6.15 -7.66
C ARG A 72 5.75 5.73 -7.96
N ASN A 73 6.71 6.20 -7.16
CA ASN A 73 8.12 5.85 -7.23
C ASN A 73 8.85 6.27 -5.94
N ALA A 74 10.13 5.90 -5.85
CA ALA A 74 10.99 6.21 -4.70
C ALA A 74 11.20 7.72 -4.47
N TRP A 75 11.19 8.54 -5.54
CA TRP A 75 11.37 9.99 -5.42
C TRP A 75 10.17 10.64 -4.72
N GLU A 76 8.95 10.26 -5.08
CA GLU A 76 7.73 10.76 -4.42
C GLU A 76 7.72 10.37 -2.94
N LEU A 77 8.09 9.13 -2.61
CA LEU A 77 8.18 8.68 -1.23
C LEU A 77 9.15 9.55 -0.42
N ASN A 78 10.34 9.82 -0.95
CA ASN A 78 11.35 10.66 -0.29
C ASN A 78 10.84 12.09 -0.10
N TYR A 79 10.30 12.70 -1.15
CA TYR A 79 9.75 14.06 -1.11
C TYR A 79 8.65 14.22 -0.06
N ILE A 80 7.72 13.25 0.01
CA ILE A 80 6.64 13.27 0.97
C ILE A 80 7.16 13.01 2.40
N SER A 81 8.14 12.14 2.57
CA SER A 81 8.78 11.87 3.86
C SER A 81 9.50 13.11 4.41
N GLU A 82 10.18 13.88 3.56
CA GLU A 82 10.82 15.15 3.94
C GLU A 82 9.80 16.22 4.33
N LYS A 83 8.65 16.27 3.62
CA LYS A 83 7.57 17.21 3.92
C LYS A 83 6.82 16.87 5.21
N TRP A 84 6.82 15.61 5.62
CA TRP A 84 6.11 15.10 6.79
C TRP A 84 7.03 14.34 7.74
N PRO A 85 7.98 15.04 8.39
CA PRO A 85 9.00 14.40 9.24
C PRO A 85 8.42 13.71 10.48
N ASP A 86 7.20 14.08 10.89
CA ASP A 86 6.48 13.46 12.00
C ASP A 86 5.86 12.10 11.64
N ILE A 87 5.88 11.72 10.36
CA ILE A 87 5.29 10.48 9.85
C ILE A 87 6.42 9.50 9.49
N LYS A 88 6.35 8.30 10.06
CA LYS A 88 7.27 7.20 9.79
C LYS A 88 6.67 6.31 8.72
N PHE A 89 7.42 6.13 7.64
CA PHE A 89 7.10 5.27 6.50
C PHE A 89 7.88 3.96 6.65
N THR A 90 7.20 2.86 6.95
CA THR A 90 7.85 1.58 7.25
C THR A 90 7.69 0.58 6.11
N GLU A 91 8.78 -0.14 5.79
CA GLU A 91 8.79 -1.17 4.74
C GLU A 91 8.20 -2.50 5.21
N THR A 92 8.21 -2.72 6.52
CA THR A 92 7.71 -3.92 7.18
C THR A 92 6.83 -3.51 8.35
N ARG A 93 5.80 -4.32 8.58
CA ARG A 93 4.96 -4.26 9.78
C ARG A 93 4.89 -5.66 10.36
N GLU A 94 5.15 -5.78 11.65
CA GLU A 94 4.94 -7.05 12.36
C GLU A 94 3.45 -7.40 12.33
N ARG A 95 3.15 -8.64 11.96
CA ARG A 95 1.80 -9.19 12.08
C ARG A 95 1.63 -9.62 13.54
N GLY A 96 0.72 -8.94 14.24
CA GLY A 96 0.24 -9.38 15.56
C GLY A 96 -0.62 -10.62 15.47
#